data_AF-A0A929CRZ7-F1
#
_entry.id   AF-A0A929CRZ7-F1
#
_cell.length_a   1.000
_cell.length_b   1.000
_cell.length_c   1.000
_cell.angle_alpha   90.00
_cell.angle_beta   90.00
_cell.angle_gamma   90.00
#
_symmetry.space_group_name_H-M   'P 1'
#
loop_
_entity.id
_entity.type
_entity.pdbx_description
1 polymer ?
#
loop_
_entity_poly.entity_id
_entity_poly.type
_entity_poly.pdbx_seq_one_letter_code
_entity_poly.pdbx_strand_id
1 'polypeptide(L)'
;MQKLLLLGDEAIAQGGIDAGISGIFAYPGTPSTEITEYVQNSREASGKGIRAIWSANEKTAMETALGMSYAGKRAMACMKHVGLNVA
;
A
#
# COMPACT_ATOMS: atom_id res chain seq x y z
N MET A 1 -22.51 0.83 5.75
CA MET A 1 -21.42 0.41 4.84
C MET A 1 -21.99 0.30 3.44
N GLN A 2 -21.34 0.91 2.45
CA GLN A 2 -21.63 0.63 1.04
C GLN A 2 -21.10 -0.76 0.68
N LYS A 3 -21.82 -1.49 -0.16
CA LYS A 3 -21.33 -2.76 -0.72
C LYS A 3 -20.49 -2.43 -1.95
N LEU A 4 -19.22 -2.80 -1.92
CA LEU A 4 -18.30 -2.66 -3.05
C LEU A 4 -18.06 -4.03 -3.67
N LEU A 5 -18.07 -4.10 -5.00
CA LEU A 5 -17.59 -5.27 -5.73
C LEU A 5 -16.14 -5.01 -6.08
N LEU A 6 -15.23 -5.66 -5.35
CA LEU A 6 -13.78 -5.46 -5.43
C LEU A 6 -13.10 -6.77 -5.84
N LEU A 7 -12.00 -6.66 -6.57
CA LEU A 7 -11.00 -7.73 -6.66
C LEU A 7 -10.36 -7.96 -5.28
N GLY A 8 -9.67 -9.09 -5.12
CA GLY A 8 -8.96 -9.40 -3.86
C GLY A 8 -7.92 -8.35 -3.48
N ASP A 9 -7.14 -7.90 -4.46
CA ASP A 9 -6.11 -6.87 -4.27
C ASP A 9 -6.72 -5.51 -3.90
N GLU A 10 -7.81 -5.14 -4.54
CA GLU A 10 -8.57 -3.92 -4.23
C GLU A 10 -9.20 -3.99 -2.83
N ALA A 11 -9.66 -5.17 -2.40
CA ALA A 11 -10.18 -5.36 -1.05
C ALA A 11 -9.10 -5.19 0.03
N ILE A 12 -7.87 -5.65 -0.24
CA ILE A 12 -6.71 -5.41 0.64
C ILE A 12 -6.42 -3.90 0.71
N ALA A 13 -6.40 -3.23 -0.43
CA ALA A 13 -6.15 -1.79 -0.52
C ALA A 13 -7.22 -0.98 0.23
N GLN A 14 -8.50 -1.26 0.00
CA GLN A 14 -9.61 -0.62 0.72
C GLN A 14 -9.54 -0.90 2.22
N GLY A 15 -9.22 -2.13 2.63
CA GLY A 15 -9.01 -2.46 4.04
C GLY A 15 -7.90 -1.61 4.69
N GLY A 16 -6.82 -1.32 3.96
CA GLY A 16 -5.76 -0.40 4.38
C GLY A 16 -6.27 1.04 4.56
N ILE A 17 -7.03 1.55 3.58
CA ILE A 17 -7.64 2.88 3.62
C ILE A 17 -8.61 3.02 4.80
N ASP A 18 -9.46 2.01 5.02
CA ASP A 18 -10.42 1.94 6.12
C ASP A 18 -9.72 1.88 7.48
N ALA A 19 -8.60 1.15 7.55
CA ALA A 19 -7.76 1.05 8.73
C ALA A 19 -6.93 2.31 9.03
N GLY A 20 -7.01 3.35 8.20
CA GLY A 20 -6.34 4.63 8.42
C GLY A 20 -4.81 4.56 8.26
N ILE A 21 -4.32 3.81 7.27
CA ILE A 21 -2.90 3.91 6.88
C ILE A 21 -2.56 5.35 6.48
N SER A 22 -1.37 5.81 6.87
CA SER A 22 -0.80 7.08 6.42
C SER A 22 0.03 6.93 5.15
N GLY A 23 0.40 5.69 4.80
CA GLY A 23 1.08 5.42 3.55
C GLY A 23 1.15 3.95 3.18
N ILE A 24 1.35 3.72 1.88
CA ILE A 24 1.63 2.44 1.25
C ILE A 24 2.85 2.62 0.34
N PHE A 25 3.79 1.67 0.44
CA PHE A 25 5.05 1.70 -0.30
C PHE A 25 5.27 0.35 -0.95
N ALA A 26 5.61 0.36 -2.24
CA ALA A 26 5.77 -0.86 -3.02
C ALA A 26 6.76 -0.66 -4.16
N TYR A 27 7.20 -1.78 -4.72
CA TYR A 27 7.86 -1.84 -6.02
C TYR A 27 6.96 -2.63 -6.98
N PRO A 28 6.85 -2.27 -8.28
CA PRO A 28 5.96 -2.97 -9.20
C PRO A 28 6.27 -4.47 -9.28
N GLY A 29 5.25 -5.31 -9.06
CA GLY A 29 5.40 -6.77 -9.04
C GLY A 29 4.05 -7.48 -9.05
N THR A 30 3.62 -7.92 -10.24
CA THR A 30 2.38 -8.69 -10.41
C THR A 30 2.39 -9.96 -9.56
N PRO A 31 1.28 -10.33 -8.89
CA PRO A 31 -0.04 -9.68 -8.91
C PRO A 31 -0.19 -8.46 -7.98
N SER A 32 0.72 -8.22 -7.03
CA SER A 32 0.54 -7.24 -5.95
C SER A 32 0.50 -5.75 -6.37
N THR A 33 0.79 -5.43 -7.64
CA THR A 33 0.79 -4.06 -8.16
C THR A 33 -0.56 -3.36 -7.95
N GLU A 34 -1.66 -4.08 -8.21
CA GLU A 34 -3.03 -3.53 -8.17
C GLU A 34 -3.41 -2.99 -6.79
N ILE A 35 -2.83 -3.54 -5.71
CA ILE A 35 -3.06 -3.05 -4.34
C ILE A 35 -2.61 -1.58 -4.22
N THR A 36 -1.42 -1.25 -4.73
CA THR A 36 -0.86 0.11 -4.60
C THR A 36 -1.50 1.06 -5.60
N GLU A 37 -1.78 0.60 -6.82
CA GLU A 37 -2.48 1.39 -7.84
C GLU A 37 -3.90 1.75 -7.40
N TYR A 38 -4.61 0.85 -6.70
CA TYR A 38 -5.92 1.17 -6.14
C TYR A 38 -5.84 2.34 -5.14
N VAL A 39 -4.86 2.32 -4.22
CA VAL A 39 -4.67 3.43 -3.26
C VAL A 39 -4.27 4.72 -3.99
N GLN A 40 -3.39 4.66 -4.99
CA GLN A 40 -2.99 5.82 -5.80
C GLN A 40 -4.17 6.47 -6.52
N ASN A 41 -5.09 5.66 -7.05
CA ASN A 41 -6.25 6.12 -7.81
C ASN A 41 -7.47 6.44 -6.93
N SER A 42 -7.43 6.11 -5.63
CA SER A 42 -8.55 6.33 -4.71
C SER A 42 -8.68 7.80 -4.31
N ARG A 43 -9.85 8.39 -4.60
CA ARG A 43 -10.22 9.73 -4.12
C ARG A 43 -10.27 9.81 -2.59
N GLU A 44 -10.67 8.71 -1.94
CA GLU A 44 -10.70 8.63 -0.48
C GLU A 44 -9.28 8.67 0.10
N ALA A 45 -8.37 7.88 -0.47
CA ALA A 45 -6.96 7.89 -0.05
C ALA A 45 -6.32 9.26 -0.25
N SER A 46 -6.58 9.90 -1.40
CA SER A 46 -6.13 11.27 -1.70
C SER A 46 -6.69 12.29 -0.69
N GLY A 47 -7.99 12.24 -0.39
CA GLY A 47 -8.64 13.11 0.60
C GLY A 47 -8.12 12.91 2.03
N LYS A 48 -7.68 11.69 2.38
CA LYS A 48 -7.03 11.36 3.65
C LYS A 48 -5.52 11.69 3.67
N GLY A 49 -4.94 12.13 2.56
CA GLY A 49 -3.51 12.44 2.45
C GLY A 49 -2.60 11.21 2.56
N ILE A 50 -3.09 10.03 2.16
CA ILE A 50 -2.32 8.79 2.20
C ILE A 50 -1.17 8.87 1.18
N ARG A 51 0.06 8.62 1.63
CA ARG A 51 1.24 8.57 0.74
C ARG A 51 1.26 7.24 -0.01
N ALA A 52 1.18 7.26 -1.34
CA ALA A 52 1.23 6.06 -2.16
C ALA A 52 2.23 6.24 -3.31
N ILE A 53 3.50 5.89 -3.09
CA ILE A 53 4.56 6.09 -4.08
C ILE A 53 5.29 4.78 -4.40
N TRP A 54 5.71 4.65 -5.66
CA TRP A 54 6.62 3.58 -6.05
C TRP A 54 8.01 3.83 -5.47
N SER A 55 8.59 2.79 -4.89
CA SER A 55 9.95 2.76 -4.37
C SER A 55 10.91 2.24 -5.43
N ALA A 56 12.22 2.36 -5.18
CA ALA A 56 13.24 1.88 -6.12
C ALA A 56 13.32 0.34 -6.20
N ASN A 57 13.00 -0.34 -5.11
CA ASN A 57 12.91 -1.81 -4.97
C ASN A 57 12.11 -2.15 -3.70
N GLU A 58 11.92 -3.44 -3.44
CA GLU A 58 11.22 -3.95 -2.26
C GLU A 58 11.89 -3.55 -0.94
N LYS A 59 13.23 -3.51 -0.92
CA LYS A 59 14.01 -3.08 0.26
C LYS A 59 13.66 -1.66 0.68
N THR A 60 13.76 -0.73 -0.25
CA THR A 60 13.43 0.68 -0.02
C THR A 60 11.95 0.86 0.32
N ALA A 61 11.05 0.07 -0.28
CA ALA A 61 9.63 0.09 0.08
C ALA A 61 9.42 -0.30 1.55
N MET A 62 10.04 -1.40 1.98
CA MET A 62 9.95 -1.90 3.36
C MET A 62 10.56 -0.91 4.36
N GLU A 63 11.76 -0.38 4.08
CA GLU A 63 12.44 0.59 4.94
C GLU A 63 11.65 1.91 5.05
N THR A 64 11.03 2.37 3.97
CA THR A 64 10.18 3.57 3.99
C THR A 64 8.93 3.35 4.84
N ALA A 65 8.27 2.20 4.68
CA ALA A 65 7.13 1.83 5.51
C ALA A 65 7.51 1.71 6.99
N LEU A 66 8.68 1.12 7.29
CA LEU A 66 9.24 1.01 8.63
C LEU A 66 9.52 2.39 9.24
N GLY A 67 10.13 3.31 8.50
CA GLY A 67 10.39 4.68 8.95
C GLY A 67 9.09 5.43 9.29
N MET A 68 8.05 5.28 8.47
CA MET A 68 6.72 5.81 8.77
C MET A 68 6.12 5.17 10.03
N SER A 69 6.29 3.86 10.20
CA SER A 69 5.84 3.15 11.41
C SER A 69 6.54 3.66 12.67
N TYR A 70 7.85 3.87 12.63
CA TYR A 70 8.62 4.44 13.73
C TYR A 70 8.19 5.88 14.08
N ALA A 71 7.65 6.63 13.13
CA ALA A 71 7.01 7.92 13.38
C ALA A 71 5.60 7.83 13.99
N GLY A 72 5.16 6.65 14.42
CA GLY A 72 3.86 6.41 15.06
C GLY A 72 2.68 6.39 14.08
N LYS A 73 2.94 6.17 12.78
CA LYS A 73 1.90 6.12 11.74
C LYS A 73 1.67 4.69 11.26
N ARG A 74 0.46 4.38 10.82
CA ARG A 74 0.16 3.09 10.18
C ARG A 74 0.69 3.12 8.74
N ALA A 75 1.40 2.08 8.32
CA ALA A 75 1.95 1.98 6.97
C ALA A 75 1.78 0.57 6.41
N MET A 76 1.80 0.45 5.09
CA MET A 76 1.83 -0.83 4.38
C MET A 76 3.07 -0.90 3.48
N ALA A 77 3.70 -2.06 3.46
CA ALA A 77 4.65 -2.45 2.42
C ALA A 77 3.99 -3.56 1.60
N CYS A 78 3.92 -3.40 0.28
CA CYS A 78 3.24 -4.35 -0.61
C CYS A 78 4.20 -4.95 -1.64
N MET A 79 4.19 -6.27 -1.74
CA MET A 79 4.99 -7.06 -2.68
C MET A 79 4.45 -8.49 -2.76
N LYS A 80 4.69 -9.18 -3.87
CA LYS A 80 4.44 -10.62 -3.99
C LYS A 80 5.53 -11.42 -3.26
N HIS A 81 5.26 -12.71 -3.03
CA HIS A 81 6.14 -13.60 -2.26
C HIS A 81 7.63 -13.56 -2.67
N VAL A 82 7.97 -13.50 -3.95
CA VAL A 82 9.39 -13.45 -4.37
C VAL A 82 10.05 -12.11 -4.01
N GLY A 83 9.30 -11.01 -4.06
CA GLY A 83 9.81 -9.68 -3.68
C GLY A 83 10.20 -9.62 -2.20
N LEU A 84 9.55 -10.43 -1.35
CA LEU A 84 9.91 -10.56 0.06
C LEU A 84 11.35 -11.06 0.27
N ASN A 85 11.91 -11.83 -0.67
CA ASN A 85 13.29 -12.32 -0.57
C ASN A 85 14.33 -11.19 -0.70
N VAL A 86 13.93 -10.01 -1.19
CA VAL A 86 14.81 -8.87 -1.47
C VAL A 86 14.37 -7.59 -0.74
N ALA A 87 13.54 -7.75 0.30
CA ALA A 87 12.94 -6.68 1.11
C ALA A 87 13.74 -6.30 2.38
#